data_AF-A0A1I4B734-F1
#
_entry.id   AF-A0A1I4B734-F1
#
_cell.length_a   1.000
_cell.length_b   1.000
_cell.length_c   1.000
_cell.angle_alpha   90.00
_cell.angle_beta   90.00
_cell.angle_gamma   90.00
#
_symmetry.space_group_name_H-M   'P 1'
#
loop_
_entity.id
_entity.type
_entity.pdbx_description
1 polymer ?
#
loop_
_entity_poly.entity_id
_entity_poly.type
_entity_poly.pdbx_seq_one_letter_code
_entity_poly.pdbx_strand_id
1 'polypeptide(L)'
;MSNIEGDIQNRPKELWEFPNYSSLPDEPFQINLASAAGEFLANDIFDLDGVQPLESAVIKLSNEFFEGVPVVHLNPSKEAIDLYKARGDTFQMINVVVCCHSFERRNGKLYGLPYHVSLYPAQKKGIPASVSAEWINSVDMERVFDGRPQYIGYNPFSKAFGIYAVGGFPASKSICSDTVGFVYNTYFLASNYERSDVCDPGLCTSLLGDNRGIIGDYRKFRLSRYFKSFTKVVPIKIWGCDSPIELFLLQAMNQTGLNPKIQMLIYPDGSIFPSLQSMWEGGARTSRLSKTITEADFFFENERVAVFCDSVAHHTSAEDRAKDHAIDSKLEKIGIRSIRVSGKDIAESPVSCAAKIKEIMSH
;
A
#
# COMPACT_ATOMS: atom_id res chain seq x y z
N MET A 1 -8.25 25.11 -3.76
CA MET A 1 -8.78 24.60 -2.48
C MET A 1 -8.04 25.31 -1.35
N SER A 2 -8.71 25.65 -0.26
CA SER A 2 -8.06 26.14 0.97
C SER A 2 -6.97 25.16 1.40
N ASN A 3 -5.79 25.66 1.82
CA ASN A 3 -4.68 24.84 2.30
C ASN A 3 -5.17 23.85 3.37
N ILE A 4 -5.31 22.57 3.01
CA ILE A 4 -5.60 21.51 3.98
C ILE A 4 -4.30 21.33 4.79
N GLU A 5 -4.41 21.45 6.11
CA GLU A 5 -3.26 21.22 6.99
C GLU A 5 -2.74 19.80 6.78
N GLY A 6 -1.47 19.68 6.38
CA GLY A 6 -0.85 18.39 6.08
C GLY A 6 -1.07 17.88 4.65
N ASP A 7 -1.54 18.69 3.70
CA ASP A 7 -1.48 18.36 2.26
C ASP A 7 -0.01 18.21 1.80
N ILE A 8 0.20 17.55 0.67
CA ILE A 8 1.51 17.40 0.03
C ILE A 8 2.03 18.79 -0.37
N GLN A 9 3.10 19.24 0.26
CA GLN A 9 3.69 20.55 0.00
C GLN A 9 4.77 20.48 -1.09
N ASN A 10 5.16 21.64 -1.61
CA ASN A 10 6.30 21.82 -2.52
C ASN A 10 6.21 21.01 -3.83
N ARG A 11 5.00 20.88 -4.39
CA ARG A 11 4.81 20.25 -5.71
C ARG A 11 5.60 21.01 -6.79
N PRO A 12 6.51 20.35 -7.53
CA PRO A 12 7.19 20.96 -8.65
C PRO A 12 6.20 21.44 -9.72
N LYS A 13 6.48 22.57 -10.35
CA LYS A 13 5.59 23.15 -11.39
C LYS A 13 5.40 22.20 -12.58
N GLU A 14 6.41 21.40 -12.88
CA GLU A 14 6.41 20.43 -13.98
C GLU A 14 5.30 19.39 -13.86
N LEU A 15 4.88 19.03 -12.64
CA LEU A 15 3.82 18.03 -12.44
C LEU A 15 2.47 18.48 -13.03
N TRP A 16 2.20 19.79 -13.06
CA TRP A 16 0.94 20.34 -13.56
C TRP A 16 0.73 20.13 -15.06
N GLU A 17 1.82 19.88 -15.80
CA GLU A 17 1.79 19.58 -17.23
C GLU A 17 1.54 18.09 -17.51
N PHE A 18 1.58 17.23 -16.48
CA PHE A 18 1.42 15.80 -16.67
C PHE A 18 -0.04 15.42 -16.95
N PRO A 19 -0.28 14.49 -17.90
CA PRO A 19 -1.62 14.01 -18.20
C PRO A 19 -2.32 13.49 -16.95
N ASN A 20 -3.58 13.92 -16.77
CA ASN A 20 -4.43 13.53 -15.66
C ASN A 20 -3.91 13.89 -14.25
N TYR A 21 -2.90 14.77 -14.14
CA TYR A 21 -2.39 15.17 -12.84
C TYR A 21 -3.39 16.06 -12.09
N SER A 22 -3.87 17.15 -12.71
CA SER A 22 -4.85 18.07 -12.10
C SER A 22 -6.31 17.73 -12.38
N SER A 23 -6.55 16.61 -13.09
CA SER A 23 -7.87 16.11 -13.44
C SER A 23 -7.81 14.59 -13.57
N LEU A 24 -8.54 13.86 -12.73
CA LEU A 24 -8.66 12.41 -12.89
C LEU A 24 -9.26 12.05 -14.26
N PRO A 25 -8.97 10.84 -14.78
CA PRO A 25 -9.63 10.33 -15.97
C PRO A 25 -11.15 10.34 -15.82
N ASP A 26 -11.85 10.62 -16.92
CA ASP A 26 -13.32 10.64 -17.01
C ASP A 26 -13.92 9.27 -17.34
N GLU A 27 -13.08 8.25 -17.55
CA GLU A 27 -13.45 6.86 -17.78
C GLU A 27 -13.07 5.94 -16.61
N PRO A 28 -13.73 4.78 -16.45
CA PRO A 28 -13.33 3.78 -15.46
C PRO A 28 -11.92 3.22 -15.71
N PHE A 29 -11.16 2.99 -14.64
CA PHE A 29 -9.84 2.35 -14.69
C PHE A 29 -9.71 1.21 -13.68
N GLN A 30 -8.69 0.37 -13.88
CA GLN A 30 -8.29 -0.68 -12.95
C GLN A 30 -7.02 -0.27 -12.21
N ILE A 31 -6.91 -0.59 -10.93
CA ILE A 31 -5.66 -0.35 -10.19
C ILE A 31 -4.71 -1.51 -10.46
N ASN A 32 -3.52 -1.22 -11.00
CA ASN A 32 -2.55 -2.25 -11.38
C ASN A 32 -1.66 -2.68 -10.20
N LEU A 33 -2.29 -3.19 -9.14
CA LEU A 33 -1.57 -3.49 -7.89
C LEU A 33 -0.67 -4.72 -7.99
N ALA A 34 -1.17 -5.84 -8.51
CA ALA A 34 -0.41 -7.09 -8.59
C ALA A 34 0.91 -6.93 -9.37
N SER A 35 0.88 -6.21 -10.50
CA SER A 35 2.10 -5.96 -11.28
C SER A 35 3.08 -5.01 -10.59
N ALA A 36 2.57 -4.09 -9.77
CA ALA A 36 3.38 -3.05 -9.11
C ALA A 36 4.01 -3.56 -7.80
N ALA A 37 3.21 -4.21 -6.97
CA ALA A 37 3.55 -4.56 -5.59
C ALA A 37 3.69 -6.08 -5.33
N GLY A 38 3.45 -6.91 -6.35
CA GLY A 38 3.51 -8.37 -6.26
C GLY A 38 2.13 -9.01 -6.06
N GLU A 39 2.00 -10.26 -6.50
CA GLU A 39 0.75 -11.03 -6.39
C GLU A 39 0.38 -11.31 -4.94
N PHE A 40 1.36 -11.61 -4.08
CA PHE A 40 1.07 -11.88 -2.68
C PHE A 40 0.39 -10.68 -2.01
N LEU A 41 0.94 -9.47 -2.14
CA LEU A 41 0.36 -8.31 -1.48
C LEU A 41 -1.02 -7.98 -2.05
N ALA A 42 -1.21 -8.12 -3.37
CA ALA A 42 -2.50 -7.91 -3.99
C ALA A 42 -3.57 -8.87 -3.44
N ASN A 43 -3.23 -10.15 -3.27
CA ASN A 43 -4.12 -11.15 -2.67
C ASN A 43 -4.33 -10.91 -1.16
N ASP A 44 -3.29 -10.52 -0.44
CA ASP A 44 -3.32 -10.33 1.02
C ASP A 44 -4.27 -9.22 1.44
N ILE A 45 -4.31 -8.12 0.68
CA ILE A 45 -5.24 -7.00 0.91
C ILE A 45 -6.60 -7.19 0.25
N PHE A 46 -6.70 -8.08 -0.75
CA PHE A 46 -7.99 -8.45 -1.34
C PHE A 46 -8.87 -9.19 -0.33
N ASP A 47 -8.29 -10.01 0.54
CA ASP A 47 -8.99 -10.69 1.64
C ASP A 47 -9.17 -9.82 2.90
N LEU A 48 -8.93 -8.50 2.82
CA LEU A 48 -9.18 -7.55 3.92
C LEU A 48 -10.55 -6.88 3.78
N ASP A 49 -11.59 -7.69 3.90
CA ASP A 49 -12.98 -7.30 3.78
C ASP A 49 -13.86 -7.83 4.92
N GLY A 50 -15.12 -7.41 4.99
CA GLY A 50 -16.08 -7.90 5.98
C GLY A 50 -15.62 -7.72 7.43
N VAL A 51 -15.93 -8.67 8.31
CA VAL A 51 -15.43 -8.67 9.69
C VAL A 51 -14.11 -9.42 9.78
N GLN A 52 -13.10 -8.77 10.34
CA GLN A 52 -11.75 -9.31 10.49
C GLN A 52 -11.27 -9.20 11.94
N PRO A 53 -10.37 -10.09 12.41
CA PRO A 53 -9.86 -11.26 11.69
C PRO A 53 -10.93 -12.34 11.52
N LEU A 54 -10.90 -13.06 10.41
CA LEU A 54 -11.76 -14.24 10.23
C LEU A 54 -11.30 -15.38 11.15
N GLU A 55 -12.18 -15.84 12.03
CA GLU A 55 -11.96 -16.95 12.97
C GLU A 55 -12.60 -18.24 12.45
N SER A 56 -12.00 -19.41 12.72
CA SER A 56 -12.59 -20.69 12.32
C SER A 56 -13.96 -20.92 12.95
N ALA A 57 -14.18 -20.37 14.16
CA ALA A 57 -15.48 -20.34 14.82
C ALA A 57 -16.55 -19.66 13.97
N VAL A 58 -16.22 -18.57 13.27
CA VAL A 58 -17.16 -17.84 12.39
C VAL A 58 -17.42 -18.64 11.11
N ILE A 59 -16.38 -19.23 10.51
CA ILE A 59 -16.51 -20.07 9.31
C ILE A 59 -17.48 -21.24 9.56
N LYS A 60 -17.42 -21.86 10.75
CA LYS A 60 -18.29 -22.98 11.15
C LYS A 60 -19.78 -22.59 11.32
N LEU A 61 -20.09 -21.30 11.37
CA LEU A 61 -21.47 -20.80 11.42
C LEU A 61 -22.11 -20.66 10.04
N SER A 62 -21.35 -20.85 8.96
CA SER A 62 -21.89 -20.76 7.61
C SER A 62 -22.85 -21.91 7.32
N ASN A 63 -24.03 -21.55 6.81
CA ASN A 63 -25.03 -22.49 6.31
C ASN A 63 -24.98 -22.62 4.78
N GLU A 64 -24.08 -21.90 4.12
CA GLU A 64 -23.93 -21.86 2.67
C GLU A 64 -22.55 -22.39 2.25
N PHE A 65 -22.53 -23.15 1.16
CA PHE A 65 -21.32 -23.80 0.68
C PHE A 65 -21.19 -23.60 -0.83
N PHE A 66 -20.00 -23.24 -1.28
CA PHE A 66 -19.63 -23.17 -2.67
C PHE A 66 -18.50 -24.18 -2.92
N GLU A 67 -18.73 -25.12 -3.84
CA GLU A 67 -17.78 -26.20 -4.14
C GLU A 67 -17.30 -26.98 -2.91
N GLY A 68 -18.18 -27.13 -1.90
CA GLY A 68 -17.88 -27.84 -0.65
C GLY A 68 -17.12 -27.02 0.39
N VAL A 69 -16.82 -25.74 0.12
CA VAL A 69 -16.18 -24.81 1.05
C VAL A 69 -17.23 -23.87 1.67
N PRO A 70 -17.20 -23.60 2.98
CA PRO A 70 -18.12 -22.66 3.62
C PRO A 70 -18.00 -21.26 3.00
N VAL A 71 -19.13 -20.62 2.70
CA VAL A 71 -19.17 -19.25 2.19
C VAL A 71 -19.26 -18.29 3.38
N VAL A 72 -18.35 -17.32 3.44
CA VAL A 72 -18.42 -16.21 4.39
C VAL A 72 -18.68 -14.96 3.58
N HIS A 73 -19.84 -14.34 3.81
CA HIS A 73 -20.26 -13.12 3.13
C HIS A 73 -19.65 -11.88 3.79
N LEU A 74 -19.55 -10.79 3.02
CA LEU A 74 -19.15 -9.47 3.54
C LEU A 74 -20.06 -9.03 4.70
N ASN A 75 -21.37 -9.23 4.51
CA ASN A 75 -22.38 -9.07 5.53
C ASN A 75 -22.41 -10.31 6.46
N PRO A 76 -22.13 -10.18 7.77
CA PRO A 76 -22.14 -11.30 8.69
C PRO A 76 -23.52 -11.96 8.76
N SER A 77 -23.54 -13.29 8.89
CA SER A 77 -24.77 -14.01 9.16
C SER A 77 -25.34 -13.64 10.53
N LYS A 78 -26.62 -13.95 10.75
CA LYS A 78 -27.27 -13.73 12.05
C LYS A 78 -26.52 -14.44 13.18
N GLU A 79 -26.07 -15.67 12.94
CA GLU A 79 -25.31 -16.48 13.88
C GLU A 79 -23.97 -15.82 14.24
N ALA A 80 -23.26 -15.24 13.25
CA ALA A 80 -22.04 -14.49 13.49
C ALA A 80 -22.30 -13.22 14.29
N ILE A 81 -23.38 -12.48 13.99
CA ILE A 81 -23.80 -11.31 14.78
C ILE A 81 -24.11 -11.70 16.23
N ASP A 82 -24.82 -12.80 16.46
CA ASP A 82 -25.16 -13.27 17.81
C ASP A 82 -23.90 -13.68 18.59
N LEU A 83 -22.92 -14.31 17.93
CA LEU A 83 -21.59 -14.58 18.50
C LEU A 83 -20.89 -13.29 18.94
N TYR A 84 -20.83 -12.29 18.05
CA TYR A 84 -20.19 -11.00 18.35
C TYR A 84 -20.85 -10.27 19.51
N LYS A 85 -22.20 -10.29 19.58
CA LYS A 85 -22.96 -9.72 20.70
C LYS A 85 -22.66 -10.43 22.01
N ALA A 86 -22.65 -11.77 22.00
CA ALA A 86 -22.37 -12.56 23.19
C ALA A 86 -20.95 -12.31 23.74
N ARG A 87 -19.98 -12.06 22.85
CA ARG A 87 -18.59 -11.73 23.23
C ARG A 87 -18.39 -10.25 23.63
N GLY A 88 -19.37 -9.39 23.38
CA GLY A 88 -19.26 -7.95 23.64
C GLY A 88 -18.32 -7.26 22.66
N ASP A 89 -18.29 -7.70 21.40
CA ASP A 89 -17.40 -7.15 20.40
C ASP A 89 -17.81 -5.74 19.97
N THR A 90 -16.77 -4.93 19.74
CA THR A 90 -16.87 -3.65 19.05
C THR A 90 -15.95 -3.67 17.84
N PHE A 91 -16.20 -2.79 16.87
CA PHE A 91 -15.56 -2.84 15.57
C PHE A 91 -15.01 -1.48 15.16
N GLN A 92 -13.80 -1.47 14.59
CA GLN A 92 -13.28 -0.31 13.88
C GLN A 92 -13.38 -0.54 12.38
N MET A 93 -14.05 0.35 11.66
CA MET A 93 -14.03 0.33 10.19
C MET A 93 -12.66 0.81 9.71
N ILE A 94 -11.94 -0.03 8.95
CA ILE A 94 -10.62 0.25 8.41
C ILE A 94 -10.71 0.20 6.88
N ASN A 95 -10.26 1.27 6.24
CA ASN A 95 -10.16 1.34 4.79
C ASN A 95 -8.74 0.99 4.35
N VAL A 96 -8.63 0.08 3.39
CA VAL A 96 -7.43 -0.17 2.59
C VAL A 96 -7.44 0.85 1.46
N VAL A 97 -6.58 1.85 1.55
CA VAL A 97 -6.52 3.00 0.64
C VAL A 97 -5.34 2.83 -0.30
N VAL A 98 -5.59 2.93 -1.61
CA VAL A 98 -4.58 2.91 -2.65
C VAL A 98 -4.54 4.26 -3.35
N CYS A 99 -3.34 4.83 -3.49
CA CYS A 99 -3.13 6.09 -4.19
C CYS A 99 -2.40 5.82 -5.51
N CYS A 100 -2.80 6.50 -6.59
CA CYS A 100 -2.23 6.33 -7.93
C CYS A 100 -1.49 7.59 -8.39
N HIS A 101 -0.31 7.42 -9.00
CA HIS A 101 0.54 8.55 -9.40
C HIS A 101 0.33 8.95 -10.86
N SER A 102 -0.02 7.97 -11.71
CA SER A 102 -0.22 8.11 -13.15
C SER A 102 -1.31 7.16 -13.65
N PHE A 103 -1.78 7.39 -14.88
CA PHE A 103 -2.74 6.54 -15.57
C PHE A 103 -2.22 6.16 -16.95
N GLU A 104 -2.26 4.88 -17.29
CA GLU A 104 -1.70 4.35 -18.54
C GLU A 104 -2.71 3.44 -19.24
N ARG A 105 -2.82 3.56 -20.57
CA ARG A 105 -3.65 2.67 -21.36
C ARG A 105 -2.84 1.45 -21.84
N ARG A 106 -3.33 0.25 -21.52
CA ARG A 106 -2.76 -1.02 -21.99
C ARG A 106 -3.88 -1.88 -22.58
N ASN A 107 -3.72 -2.31 -23.83
CA ASN A 107 -4.70 -3.17 -24.52
C ASN A 107 -6.14 -2.61 -24.44
N GLY A 108 -6.30 -1.30 -24.64
CA GLY A 108 -7.59 -0.61 -24.61
C GLY A 108 -8.14 -0.27 -23.21
N LYS A 109 -7.61 -0.85 -22.14
CA LYS A 109 -8.04 -0.60 -20.76
C LYS A 109 -7.16 0.45 -20.08
N LEU A 110 -7.77 1.31 -19.26
CA LEU A 110 -7.05 2.29 -18.47
C LEU A 110 -6.63 1.68 -17.12
N TYR A 111 -5.38 1.90 -16.75
CA TYR A 111 -4.80 1.42 -15.49
C TYR A 111 -4.27 2.58 -14.65
N GLY A 112 -4.71 2.67 -13.40
CA GLY A 112 -4.08 3.50 -12.38
C GLY A 112 -2.82 2.82 -11.85
N LEU A 113 -1.70 3.54 -11.87
CA LEU A 113 -0.40 3.05 -11.39
C LEU A 113 -0.25 3.42 -9.91
N PRO A 114 -0.26 2.45 -8.99
CA PRO A 114 -0.24 2.74 -7.57
C PRO A 114 1.16 3.19 -7.12
N TYR A 115 1.22 4.14 -6.19
CA TYR A 115 2.46 4.53 -5.51
C TYR A 115 2.42 4.32 -4.00
N HIS A 116 1.24 4.08 -3.43
CA HIS A 116 1.08 3.90 -1.99
C HIS A 116 -0.16 3.07 -1.65
N VAL A 117 -0.01 2.19 -0.66
CA VAL A 117 -1.09 1.44 -0.02
C VAL A 117 -1.02 1.67 1.48
N SER A 118 -2.13 2.04 2.10
CA SER A 118 -2.22 2.26 3.55
C SER A 118 -3.54 1.80 4.15
N LEU A 119 -3.50 1.48 5.42
CA LEU A 119 -4.68 1.31 6.25
C LEU A 119 -5.05 2.65 6.89
N TYR A 120 -6.33 3.01 6.82
CA TYR A 120 -6.85 4.24 7.40
C TYR A 120 -8.14 3.98 8.18
N PRO A 121 -8.20 4.28 9.49
CA PRO A 121 -9.40 4.04 10.28
C PRO A 121 -10.45 5.10 9.98
N ALA A 122 -11.72 4.69 9.91
CA ALA A 122 -12.83 5.62 10.01
C ALA A 122 -12.74 6.38 11.35
N GLN A 123 -13.14 7.64 11.33
CA GLN A 123 -13.00 8.51 12.50
C GLN A 123 -14.26 9.29 12.81
N LYS A 124 -14.40 9.64 14.08
CA LYS A 124 -15.44 10.55 14.57
C LYS A 124 -14.77 11.58 15.48
N LYS A 125 -14.81 12.86 15.10
CA LYS A 125 -14.18 13.96 15.86
C LYS A 125 -12.67 13.77 16.10
N GLY A 126 -11.90 13.33 15.11
CA GLY A 126 -10.43 13.25 15.24
C GLY A 126 -9.90 11.98 15.91
N ILE A 127 -10.77 11.06 16.33
CA ILE A 127 -10.40 9.80 16.96
C ILE A 127 -10.95 8.60 16.17
N PRO A 128 -10.25 7.45 16.16
CA PRO A 128 -10.76 6.25 15.51
C PRO A 128 -12.15 5.90 16.05
N ALA A 129 -13.10 5.70 15.13
CA ALA A 129 -14.46 5.35 15.49
C ALA A 129 -14.53 3.87 15.88
N SER A 130 -15.43 3.56 16.83
CA SER A 130 -15.80 2.19 17.17
C SER A 130 -17.32 2.06 17.12
N VAL A 131 -17.82 0.94 16.60
CA VAL A 131 -19.24 0.62 16.44
C VAL A 131 -19.57 -0.72 17.08
N SER A 132 -20.84 -0.95 17.44
CA SER A 132 -21.28 -2.21 18.04
C SER A 132 -21.69 -3.25 16.99
N ALA A 133 -21.89 -4.50 17.43
CA ALA A 133 -22.43 -5.56 16.58
C ALA A 133 -23.84 -5.22 16.03
N GLU A 134 -24.67 -4.49 16.77
CA GLU A 134 -25.97 -4.02 16.27
C GLU A 134 -25.83 -3.08 15.08
N TRP A 135 -24.82 -2.19 15.13
CA TRP A 135 -24.55 -1.29 14.01
C TRP A 135 -24.11 -2.08 12.79
N ILE A 136 -23.17 -3.03 12.94
CA ILE A 136 -22.73 -3.92 11.85
C ILE A 136 -23.91 -4.64 11.21
N ASN A 137 -24.83 -5.18 12.01
CA ASN A 137 -26.04 -5.85 11.52
C ASN A 137 -27.02 -4.94 10.77
N SER A 138 -26.89 -3.62 10.92
CA SER A 138 -27.78 -2.63 10.27
C SER A 138 -27.19 -2.00 9.01
N VAL A 139 -25.91 -2.24 8.74
CA VAL A 139 -25.21 -1.66 7.60
C VAL A 139 -25.04 -2.72 6.54
N ASP A 140 -25.45 -2.37 5.32
CA ASP A 140 -25.17 -3.18 4.15
C ASP A 140 -23.76 -2.85 3.63
N MET A 141 -22.81 -3.72 3.96
CA MET A 141 -21.41 -3.53 3.59
C MET A 141 -21.19 -3.68 2.09
N GLU A 142 -21.85 -4.64 1.45
CA GLU A 142 -21.80 -4.84 -0.01
C GLU A 142 -22.15 -3.55 -0.75
N ARG A 143 -23.20 -2.86 -0.33
CA ARG A 143 -23.59 -1.59 -0.94
C ARG A 143 -22.56 -0.47 -0.73
N VAL A 144 -21.88 -0.43 0.40
CA VAL A 144 -20.79 0.53 0.64
C VAL A 144 -19.63 0.26 -0.34
N PHE A 145 -19.29 -1.01 -0.52
CA PHE A 145 -18.26 -1.46 -1.45
C PHE A 145 -18.58 -1.15 -2.91
N ASP A 146 -19.78 -1.48 -3.36
CA ASP A 146 -20.27 -1.21 -4.72
C ASP A 146 -20.25 0.29 -5.04
N GLY A 147 -20.40 1.11 -4.01
CA GLY A 147 -20.30 2.56 -4.11
C GLY A 147 -18.89 3.08 -4.41
N ARG A 148 -17.84 2.25 -4.40
CA ARG A 148 -16.44 2.64 -4.67
C ARG A 148 -15.98 3.86 -3.86
N PRO A 149 -15.82 3.71 -2.53
CA PRO A 149 -15.47 4.83 -1.68
C PRO A 149 -14.11 5.43 -2.01
N GLN A 150 -13.95 6.73 -1.72
CA GLN A 150 -12.72 7.45 -2.01
C GLN A 150 -12.51 8.63 -1.07
N TYR A 151 -11.24 8.95 -0.85
CA TYR A 151 -10.79 10.14 -0.13
C TYR A 151 -10.24 11.17 -1.12
N ILE A 152 -10.70 12.42 -1.00
CA ILE A 152 -10.21 13.59 -1.75
C ILE A 152 -9.37 14.46 -0.82
N GLY A 153 -8.22 14.92 -1.30
CA GLY A 153 -7.25 15.65 -0.46
C GLY A 153 -6.48 14.72 0.47
N TYR A 154 -6.47 13.41 0.20
CA TYR A 154 -5.80 12.39 1.00
C TYR A 154 -4.29 12.49 0.84
N ASN A 155 -3.57 12.71 1.94
CA ASN A 155 -2.12 12.64 1.94
C ASN A 155 -1.67 11.36 2.68
N PRO A 156 -1.12 10.35 1.96
CA PRO A 156 -0.63 9.13 2.60
C PRO A 156 0.57 9.36 3.54
N PHE A 157 1.31 10.45 3.36
CA PHE A 157 2.48 10.83 4.16
C PHE A 157 2.11 11.62 5.43
N SER A 158 0.82 11.90 5.64
CA SER A 158 0.32 12.64 6.80
C SER A 158 -1.02 12.08 7.28
N LYS A 159 -1.71 12.77 8.21
CA LYS A 159 -3.07 12.39 8.64
C LYS A 159 -4.19 13.07 7.83
N ALA A 160 -3.82 13.88 6.83
CA ALA A 160 -4.74 14.79 6.15
C ALA A 160 -5.63 14.07 5.14
N PHE A 161 -6.91 14.41 5.16
CA PHE A 161 -7.83 14.26 4.03
C PHE A 161 -8.86 15.38 4.07
N GLY A 162 -9.41 15.74 2.90
CA GLY A 162 -10.47 16.72 2.79
C GLY A 162 -11.86 16.09 2.98
N ILE A 163 -12.23 15.17 2.08
CA ILE A 163 -13.57 14.58 2.02
C ILE A 163 -13.46 13.07 1.85
N TYR A 164 -14.32 12.32 2.54
CA TYR A 164 -14.62 10.92 2.23
C TYR A 164 -15.98 10.87 1.53
N ALA A 165 -16.05 10.20 0.39
CA ALA A 165 -17.26 10.09 -0.41
C ALA A 165 -17.47 8.65 -0.91
N VAL A 166 -18.74 8.28 -1.07
CA VAL A 166 -19.18 7.02 -1.69
C VAL A 166 -19.96 7.39 -2.95
N GLY A 167 -19.66 6.74 -4.07
CA GLY A 167 -20.28 6.95 -5.37
C GLY A 167 -19.39 7.70 -6.37
N GLY A 168 -19.90 7.84 -7.59
CA GLY A 168 -19.25 8.59 -8.66
C GLY A 168 -19.08 10.06 -8.25
N PHE A 169 -17.84 10.52 -8.18
CA PHE A 169 -17.53 11.91 -7.86
C PHE A 169 -17.22 12.69 -9.16
N PRO A 170 -17.73 13.92 -9.30
CA PRO A 170 -17.43 14.74 -10.47
C PRO A 170 -15.93 15.05 -10.52
N ALA A 171 -15.28 14.72 -11.63
CA ALA A 171 -13.89 15.08 -11.91
C ALA A 171 -13.72 16.60 -11.82
N SER A 172 -13.30 17.11 -10.66
CA SER A 172 -13.00 18.53 -10.51
C SER A 172 -11.63 18.79 -11.15
N LYS A 173 -11.53 19.83 -11.98
CA LYS A 173 -10.28 20.29 -12.64
C LYS A 173 -9.23 20.88 -11.68
N SER A 174 -9.28 20.50 -10.40
CA SER A 174 -8.42 21.07 -9.35
C SER A 174 -7.94 20.04 -8.34
N ILE A 175 -8.25 18.75 -8.54
CA ILE A 175 -7.80 17.67 -7.66
C ILE A 175 -6.55 17.07 -8.28
N CYS A 176 -5.44 17.12 -7.55
CA CYS A 176 -4.23 16.41 -7.95
C CYS A 176 -4.43 14.90 -7.76
N SER A 177 -4.05 14.09 -8.75
CA SER A 177 -4.13 12.63 -8.70
C SER A 177 -3.41 12.06 -7.47
N ASP A 178 -2.32 12.72 -7.04
CA ASP A 178 -1.55 12.41 -5.82
C ASP A 178 -2.26 12.68 -4.49
N THR A 179 -3.50 13.18 -4.52
CA THR A 179 -4.33 13.40 -3.31
C THR A 179 -5.63 12.62 -3.33
N VAL A 180 -5.72 11.61 -4.20
CA VAL A 180 -6.89 10.75 -4.29
C VAL A 180 -6.54 9.39 -3.73
N GLY A 181 -7.16 9.06 -2.60
CA GLY A 181 -7.09 7.74 -2.00
C GLY A 181 -8.29 6.91 -2.41
N PHE A 182 -8.11 5.96 -3.32
CA PHE A 182 -9.16 5.01 -3.70
C PHE A 182 -9.29 3.94 -2.61
N VAL A 183 -10.49 3.74 -2.06
CA VAL A 183 -10.71 2.66 -1.10
C VAL A 183 -10.81 1.36 -1.89
N TYR A 184 -9.73 0.59 -1.84
CA TYR A 184 -9.60 -0.70 -2.51
C TYR A 184 -10.37 -1.78 -1.76
N ASN A 185 -10.32 -1.73 -0.42
CA ASN A 185 -11.08 -2.63 0.43
C ASN A 185 -11.48 -1.97 1.77
N THR A 186 -12.41 -2.56 2.50
CA THR A 186 -12.89 -2.10 3.81
C THR A 186 -13.17 -3.28 4.73
N TYR A 187 -12.54 -3.34 5.89
CA TYR A 187 -12.88 -4.35 6.90
C TYR A 187 -13.24 -3.73 8.24
N PHE A 188 -13.97 -4.50 9.03
CA PHE A 188 -14.38 -4.17 10.38
C PHE A 188 -13.55 -4.99 11.35
N LEU A 189 -12.58 -4.32 11.98
CA LEU A 189 -11.68 -4.92 12.94
C LEU A 189 -12.39 -5.18 14.26
N ALA A 190 -12.65 -6.45 14.58
CA ALA A 190 -13.20 -6.88 15.85
C ALA A 190 -12.24 -6.59 17.01
N SER A 191 -12.78 -6.09 18.13
CA SER A 191 -12.00 -5.76 19.32
C SER A 191 -11.54 -6.98 20.10
N ASN A 192 -12.27 -8.09 20.00
CA ASN A 192 -11.93 -9.36 20.61
C ASN A 192 -11.88 -10.43 19.52
N TYR A 193 -10.92 -11.33 19.63
CA TYR A 193 -10.79 -12.53 18.81
C TYR A 193 -9.74 -13.45 19.44
N GLU A 194 -9.86 -14.76 19.21
CA GLU A 194 -8.90 -15.75 19.64
C GLU A 194 -7.77 -15.84 18.60
N ARG A 195 -6.57 -15.37 18.95
CA ARG A 195 -5.42 -15.32 18.03
C ARG A 195 -5.05 -16.68 17.47
N SER A 196 -5.29 -17.76 18.24
CA SER A 196 -5.03 -19.12 17.79
C SER A 196 -6.07 -19.66 16.80
N ASP A 197 -7.25 -19.05 16.73
CA ASP A 197 -8.37 -19.45 15.86
C ASP A 197 -8.46 -18.63 14.56
N VAL A 198 -7.61 -17.60 14.40
CA VAL A 198 -7.55 -16.78 13.18
C VAL A 198 -7.13 -17.63 11.98
N CYS A 199 -7.94 -17.57 10.92
CA CYS A 199 -7.68 -18.19 9.64
C CYS A 199 -6.82 -17.29 8.75
N ASP A 200 -5.92 -17.91 7.98
CA ASP A 200 -5.07 -17.21 7.03
C ASP A 200 -5.72 -17.28 5.62
N PRO A 201 -5.57 -16.24 4.78
CA PRO A 201 -6.01 -16.24 3.38
C PRO A 201 -5.54 -17.46 2.58
N GLY A 202 -6.47 -18.11 1.88
CA GLY A 202 -6.18 -19.30 1.07
C GLY A 202 -5.22 -19.00 -0.09
N LEU A 203 -5.40 -17.87 -0.77
CA LEU A 203 -4.55 -17.46 -1.89
C LEU A 203 -3.11 -17.17 -1.45
N CYS A 204 -2.93 -16.46 -0.33
CA CYS A 204 -1.60 -16.20 0.20
C CYS A 204 -0.93 -17.46 0.71
N THR A 205 -1.63 -18.28 1.51
CA THR A 205 -1.04 -19.53 2.03
C THR A 205 -0.65 -20.51 0.91
N SER A 206 -1.40 -20.53 -0.20
CA SER A 206 -1.02 -21.29 -1.40
C SER A 206 0.31 -20.82 -2.01
N LEU A 207 0.58 -19.51 -2.02
CA LEU A 207 1.86 -18.94 -2.49
C LEU A 207 3.04 -19.23 -1.54
N LEU A 208 2.77 -19.40 -0.25
CA LEU A 208 3.80 -19.69 0.77
C LEU A 208 4.19 -21.17 0.82
N GLY A 209 3.32 -22.06 0.33
CA GLY A 209 3.45 -23.51 0.46
C GLY A 209 3.39 -23.99 1.92
N ASP A 210 3.82 -25.23 2.16
CA ASP A 210 3.65 -25.92 3.46
C ASP A 210 4.67 -25.50 4.54
N ASN A 211 5.40 -24.40 4.35
CA ASN A 211 6.43 -23.96 5.30
C ASN A 211 5.82 -23.31 6.54
N ARG A 212 5.63 -24.12 7.59
CA ARG A 212 5.07 -23.68 8.89
C ARG A 212 5.77 -22.46 9.50
N GLY A 213 7.08 -22.29 9.27
CA GLY A 213 7.82 -21.14 9.78
C GLY A 213 7.39 -19.84 9.11
N ILE A 214 7.28 -19.86 7.78
CA ILE A 214 6.83 -18.73 6.97
C ILE A 214 5.37 -18.40 7.26
N ILE A 215 4.49 -19.41 7.32
CA ILE A 215 3.07 -19.23 7.69
C ILE A 215 2.97 -18.57 9.07
N GLY A 216 3.79 -19.00 10.03
CA GLY A 216 3.84 -18.39 11.36
C GLY A 216 4.29 -16.93 11.34
N ASP A 217 5.27 -16.57 10.51
CA ASP A 217 5.75 -15.19 10.38
C ASP A 217 4.73 -14.30 9.65
N TYR A 218 4.06 -14.84 8.64
CA TYR A 218 2.93 -14.18 7.96
C TYR A 218 1.77 -13.90 8.91
N ARG A 219 1.36 -14.89 9.73
CA ARG A 219 0.30 -14.70 10.72
C ARG A 219 0.65 -13.62 11.74
N LYS A 220 1.89 -13.62 12.26
CA LYS A 220 2.38 -12.56 13.15
C LYS A 220 2.33 -11.19 12.47
N PHE A 221 2.70 -11.12 11.19
CA PHE A 221 2.62 -9.89 10.42
C PHE A 221 1.17 -9.37 10.35
N ARG A 222 0.20 -10.18 9.91
CA ARG A 222 -1.23 -9.78 9.85
C ARG A 222 -1.74 -9.33 11.22
N LEU A 223 -1.46 -10.09 12.28
CA LEU A 223 -1.87 -9.74 13.65
C LEU A 223 -1.29 -8.40 14.13
N SER A 224 -0.03 -8.11 13.80
CA SER A 224 0.65 -6.90 14.25
C SER A 224 0.35 -5.66 13.40
N ARG A 225 -0.01 -5.84 12.13
CA ARG A 225 -0.20 -4.76 11.16
C ARG A 225 -1.67 -4.51 10.83
N TYR A 226 -2.42 -5.53 10.46
CA TYR A 226 -3.81 -5.39 10.02
C TYR A 226 -4.79 -5.47 11.18
N PHE A 227 -4.50 -6.32 12.17
CA PHE A 227 -5.43 -6.64 13.25
C PHE A 227 -5.09 -5.98 14.58
N LYS A 228 -4.25 -4.95 14.54
CA LYS A 228 -3.97 -4.09 15.68
C LYS A 228 -4.92 -2.91 15.67
N SER A 229 -5.67 -2.72 16.75
CA SER A 229 -6.59 -1.61 16.89
C SER A 229 -5.89 -0.26 16.76
N PHE A 230 -6.54 0.65 16.04
CA PHE A 230 -6.09 2.02 15.89
C PHE A 230 -6.40 2.82 17.13
N THR A 231 -5.36 3.39 17.73
CA THR A 231 -5.48 4.33 18.87
C THR A 231 -5.36 5.80 18.44
N LYS A 232 -4.94 6.05 17.19
CA LYS A 232 -4.79 7.37 16.57
C LYS A 232 -5.25 7.30 15.12
N VAL A 233 -5.71 8.43 14.58
CA VAL A 233 -6.06 8.57 13.15
C VAL A 233 -4.80 8.93 12.37
N VAL A 234 -3.97 7.93 12.08
CA VAL A 234 -2.75 8.07 11.27
C VAL A 234 -2.73 6.89 10.30
N PRO A 235 -2.45 7.11 9.00
CA PRO A 235 -2.31 6.01 8.06
C PRO A 235 -1.20 5.06 8.49
N ILE A 236 -1.43 3.76 8.36
CA ILE A 236 -0.36 2.76 8.46
C ILE A 236 0.02 2.37 7.04
N LYS A 237 1.21 2.76 6.60
CA LYS A 237 1.76 2.33 5.31
C LYS A 237 1.92 0.81 5.28
N ILE A 238 1.40 0.20 4.22
CA ILE A 238 1.61 -1.21 3.89
C ILE A 238 2.68 -1.35 2.80
N TRP A 239 2.64 -0.48 1.79
CA TRP A 239 3.60 -0.49 0.69
C TRP A 239 3.64 0.87 -0.02
N GLY A 240 4.76 1.16 -0.69
CA GLY A 240 4.93 2.32 -1.55
C GLY A 240 5.81 3.42 -0.99
N CYS A 241 5.89 4.55 -1.70
CA CYS A 241 6.79 5.66 -1.41
C CYS A 241 6.72 6.12 0.06
N ASP A 242 7.84 6.58 0.62
CA ASP A 242 7.91 7.12 1.98
C ASP A 242 7.77 8.63 2.04
N SER A 243 7.97 9.32 0.92
CA SER A 243 8.00 10.77 0.90
C SER A 243 7.41 11.41 -0.37
N PRO A 244 7.00 12.68 -0.29
CA PRO A 244 6.63 13.45 -1.47
C PRO A 244 7.72 13.54 -2.56
N ILE A 245 9.00 13.61 -2.19
CA ILE A 245 10.08 13.72 -3.17
C ILE A 245 10.22 12.43 -3.99
N GLU A 246 10.10 11.26 -3.36
CA GLU A 246 10.05 9.99 -4.10
C GLU A 246 8.86 9.99 -5.08
N LEU A 247 7.67 10.38 -4.61
CA LEU A 247 6.49 10.47 -5.47
C LEU A 247 6.71 11.40 -6.68
N PHE A 248 7.29 12.58 -6.47
CA PHE A 248 7.54 13.54 -7.55
C PHE A 248 8.52 12.97 -8.59
N LEU A 249 9.58 12.30 -8.14
CA LEU A 249 10.53 11.65 -9.04
C LEU A 249 9.88 10.47 -9.77
N LEU A 250 9.06 9.66 -9.10
CA LEU A 250 8.32 8.55 -9.69
C LEU A 250 7.39 9.03 -10.83
N GLN A 251 6.65 10.11 -10.59
CA GLN A 251 5.79 10.73 -11.60
C GLN A 251 6.61 11.18 -12.82
N ALA A 252 7.72 11.88 -12.61
CA ALA A 252 8.58 12.35 -13.69
C ALA A 252 9.26 11.21 -14.47
N MET A 253 9.70 10.15 -13.78
CA MET A 253 10.25 8.95 -14.41
C MET A 253 9.21 8.31 -15.32
N ASN A 254 7.98 8.11 -14.86
CA ASN A 254 6.93 7.53 -15.68
C ASN A 254 6.64 8.37 -16.95
N GLN A 255 6.60 9.70 -16.83
CA GLN A 255 6.40 10.59 -17.99
C GLN A 255 7.56 10.60 -18.98
N THR A 256 8.76 10.25 -18.54
CA THR A 256 9.96 10.15 -19.40
C THR A 256 10.22 8.72 -19.92
N GLY A 257 9.28 7.80 -19.66
CA GLY A 257 9.32 6.41 -20.12
C GLY A 257 10.13 5.46 -19.22
N LEU A 258 10.51 5.90 -18.02
CA LEU A 258 11.15 5.07 -17.01
C LEU A 258 10.09 4.46 -16.09
N ASN A 259 10.12 3.15 -15.90
CA ASN A 259 9.15 2.41 -15.09
C ASN A 259 9.86 1.55 -14.04
N PRO A 260 10.44 2.16 -13.00
CA PRO A 260 11.10 1.39 -11.95
C PRO A 260 10.10 0.64 -11.08
N LYS A 261 10.58 -0.42 -10.42
CA LYS A 261 9.95 -0.97 -9.22
C LYS A 261 10.25 -0.04 -8.05
N ILE A 262 9.33 0.07 -7.09
CA ILE A 262 9.50 0.97 -5.94
C ILE A 262 9.74 0.15 -4.66
N GLN A 263 10.51 0.70 -3.72
CA GLN A 263 10.71 0.14 -2.38
C GLN A 263 11.22 -1.31 -2.40
N MET A 264 12.33 -1.54 -3.12
CA MET A 264 12.88 -2.89 -3.28
C MET A 264 13.89 -3.21 -2.19
N LEU A 265 13.63 -4.28 -1.45
CA LEU A 265 14.55 -4.87 -0.48
C LEU A 265 15.65 -5.62 -1.22
N ILE A 266 16.90 -5.24 -1.01
CA ILE A 266 18.08 -5.86 -1.65
C ILE A 266 18.88 -6.62 -0.59
N TYR A 267 19.25 -7.87 -0.87
CA TYR A 267 19.93 -8.75 0.07
C TYR A 267 21.38 -9.09 -0.34
N PRO A 268 22.23 -9.53 0.62
CA PRO A 268 23.64 -9.83 0.35
C PRO A 268 23.91 -10.95 -0.66
N ASP A 269 22.95 -11.84 -0.90
CA ASP A 269 23.04 -12.89 -1.91
C ASP A 269 22.61 -12.44 -3.31
N GLY A 270 22.25 -11.17 -3.47
CA GLY A 270 21.78 -10.58 -4.72
C GLY A 270 20.29 -10.79 -4.99
N SER A 271 19.55 -11.42 -4.08
CA SER A 271 18.09 -11.50 -4.16
C SER A 271 17.45 -10.14 -3.86
N ILE A 272 16.31 -9.87 -4.52
CA ILE A 272 15.63 -8.57 -4.51
C ILE A 272 14.13 -8.82 -4.45
N PHE A 273 13.43 -8.14 -3.54
CA PHE A 273 11.99 -8.33 -3.34
C PHE A 273 11.28 -6.99 -3.08
N PRO A 274 10.07 -6.77 -3.63
CA PRO A 274 9.31 -5.53 -3.40
C PRO A 274 8.70 -5.43 -2.01
N SER A 275 8.72 -6.52 -1.24
CA SER A 275 8.25 -6.57 0.14
C SER A 275 8.78 -7.82 0.84
N LEU A 276 8.71 -7.81 2.18
CA LEU A 276 9.05 -9.00 2.98
C LEU A 276 8.13 -10.18 2.64
N GLN A 277 6.88 -9.89 2.28
CA GLN A 277 5.89 -10.89 1.90
C GLN A 277 6.22 -11.52 0.55
N SER A 278 6.71 -10.72 -0.40
CA SER A 278 7.14 -11.23 -1.70
C SER A 278 8.37 -12.13 -1.56
N MET A 279 9.24 -11.87 -0.58
CA MET A 279 10.34 -12.77 -0.23
C MET A 279 9.84 -14.14 0.27
N TRP A 280 8.64 -14.20 0.86
CA TRP A 280 8.07 -15.46 1.33
C TRP A 280 7.43 -16.31 0.23
N GLU A 281 7.12 -15.72 -0.93
CA GLU A 281 6.59 -16.45 -2.09
C GLU A 281 7.53 -17.59 -2.49
N GLY A 282 6.96 -18.76 -2.77
CA GLY A 282 7.74 -19.96 -3.14
C GLY A 282 8.54 -20.57 -1.98
N GLY A 283 8.27 -20.18 -0.73
CA GLY A 283 8.80 -20.85 0.45
C GLY A 283 10.25 -20.45 0.81
N ALA A 284 10.75 -19.32 0.27
CA ALA A 284 12.13 -18.87 0.47
C ALA A 284 12.36 -18.32 1.90
N ARG A 285 12.56 -19.22 2.86
CA ARG A 285 13.03 -18.89 4.21
C ARG A 285 14.53 -19.12 4.31
N THR A 286 15.33 -18.14 3.93
CA THR A 286 16.78 -18.30 4.09
C THR A 286 17.26 -17.66 5.40
N SER A 287 18.02 -18.42 6.18
CA SER A 287 18.76 -17.91 7.35
C SER A 287 19.82 -16.85 6.97
N ARG A 288 20.11 -16.69 5.68
CA ARG A 288 21.01 -15.70 5.09
C ARG A 288 20.35 -14.32 4.90
N LEU A 289 19.02 -14.21 4.99
CA LEU A 289 18.25 -12.95 4.83
C LEU A 289 18.07 -12.17 6.14
N SER A 290 18.88 -12.45 7.18
CA SER A 290 18.71 -11.80 8.49
C SER A 290 18.94 -10.28 8.47
N LYS A 291 19.61 -9.75 7.44
CA LYS A 291 19.82 -8.31 7.24
C LYS A 291 19.83 -7.99 5.75
N THR A 292 18.94 -7.09 5.34
CA THR A 292 19.00 -6.44 4.03
C THR A 292 20.31 -5.65 3.89
N ILE A 293 20.80 -5.47 2.66
CA ILE A 293 21.79 -4.43 2.37
C ILE A 293 21.12 -3.07 2.57
N THR A 294 19.97 -2.88 1.91
CA THR A 294 19.17 -1.65 1.92
C THR A 294 17.77 -1.93 1.35
N GLU A 295 16.87 -0.98 1.54
CA GLU A 295 15.66 -0.79 0.73
C GLU A 295 15.97 0.35 -0.24
N ALA A 296 15.79 0.13 -1.55
CA ALA A 296 15.99 1.16 -2.57
C ALA A 296 14.65 1.80 -2.92
N ASP A 297 14.60 3.13 -2.99
CA ASP A 297 13.37 3.86 -3.33
C ASP A 297 12.86 3.44 -4.71
N PHE A 298 13.79 3.30 -5.67
CA PHE A 298 13.53 2.80 -7.00
C PHE A 298 14.55 1.77 -7.44
N PHE A 299 14.11 0.81 -8.25
CA PHE A 299 14.98 -0.21 -8.82
C PHE A 299 14.60 -0.52 -10.27
N PHE A 300 15.61 -0.57 -11.12
CA PHE A 300 15.51 -0.97 -12.52
C PHE A 300 16.12 -2.37 -12.67
N GLU A 301 15.25 -3.38 -12.80
CA GLU A 301 15.64 -4.79 -12.74
C GLU A 301 16.57 -5.20 -13.88
N ASN A 302 16.30 -4.75 -15.11
CA ASN A 302 17.08 -5.12 -16.29
C ASN A 302 18.48 -4.51 -16.26
N GLU A 303 18.58 -3.24 -15.85
CA GLU A 303 19.82 -2.48 -15.81
C GLU A 303 20.60 -2.68 -14.51
N ARG A 304 20.00 -3.36 -13.52
CA ARG A 304 20.50 -3.53 -12.14
C ARG A 304 20.93 -2.22 -11.52
N VAL A 305 20.04 -1.22 -11.57
CA VAL A 305 20.27 0.12 -11.01
C VAL A 305 19.33 0.36 -9.84
N ALA A 306 19.87 0.70 -8.67
CA ALA A 306 19.15 1.19 -7.51
C ALA A 306 19.23 2.72 -7.46
N VAL A 307 18.11 3.40 -7.23
CA VAL A 307 18.05 4.86 -7.07
C VAL A 307 17.57 5.20 -5.66
N PHE A 308 18.26 6.14 -5.02
CA PHE A 308 17.95 6.66 -3.68
C PHE A 308 17.64 8.17 -3.75
N CYS A 309 16.59 8.57 -3.04
CA CYS A 309 16.14 9.96 -2.88
C CYS A 309 16.69 10.53 -1.58
N ASP A 310 17.85 11.18 -1.64
CA ASP A 310 18.52 11.69 -0.45
C ASP A 310 17.90 13.02 -0.04
N SER A 311 17.10 13.02 1.04
CA SER A 311 16.59 14.28 1.60
C SER A 311 17.74 15.11 2.20
N VAL A 312 17.73 16.43 1.97
CA VAL A 312 18.82 17.35 2.39
C VAL A 312 19.07 17.32 3.91
N ALA A 313 18.09 16.92 4.71
CA ALA A 313 18.16 16.88 6.17
C ALA A 313 18.99 15.71 6.73
N HIS A 314 19.32 14.68 5.94
CA HIS A 314 19.82 13.41 6.46
C HIS A 314 21.20 12.92 5.96
N HIS A 315 21.92 13.69 5.12
CA HIS A 315 23.17 13.20 4.49
C HIS A 315 24.35 14.18 4.49
N THR A 316 24.36 15.17 5.39
CA THR A 316 25.47 16.14 5.47
C THR A 316 26.58 15.72 6.43
N SER A 317 26.33 14.76 7.34
CA SER A 317 27.32 14.31 8.31
C SER A 317 28.33 13.34 7.69
N ALA A 318 29.54 13.26 8.25
CA ALA A 318 30.55 12.31 7.81
C ALA A 318 30.12 10.84 8.04
N GLU A 319 29.31 10.60 9.09
CA GLU A 319 28.79 9.27 9.42
C GLU A 319 27.76 8.79 8.40
N ASP A 320 26.86 9.67 7.96
CA ASP A 320 25.82 9.29 6.99
C ASP A 320 26.44 9.02 5.63
N ARG A 321 27.40 9.85 5.19
CA ARG A 321 28.20 9.58 3.98
C ARG A 321 28.95 8.26 4.04
N ALA A 322 29.47 7.89 5.22
CA ALA A 322 30.16 6.61 5.40
C ALA A 322 29.19 5.42 5.32
N LYS A 323 27.96 5.56 5.85
CA LYS A 323 26.91 4.54 5.72
C LYS A 323 26.48 4.39 4.27
N ASP A 324 26.25 5.49 3.57
CA ASP A 324 25.85 5.51 2.17
C ASP A 324 26.90 4.84 1.28
N HIS A 325 28.17 5.22 1.44
CA HIS A 325 29.28 4.58 0.73
C HIS A 325 29.40 3.09 1.05
N ALA A 326 29.13 2.69 2.29
CA ALA A 326 29.14 1.28 2.67
C ALA A 326 27.99 0.48 2.04
N ILE A 327 26.83 1.10 1.82
CA ILE A 327 25.72 0.52 1.06
C ILE A 327 26.12 0.40 -0.41
N ASP A 328 26.64 1.47 -1.02
CA ASP A 328 27.08 1.51 -2.41
C ASP A 328 28.12 0.41 -2.69
N SER A 329 29.13 0.28 -1.81
CA SER A 329 30.15 -0.77 -1.90
C SER A 329 29.59 -2.20 -1.76
N LYS A 330 28.48 -2.39 -1.05
CA LYS A 330 27.82 -3.70 -0.93
C LYS A 330 26.98 -4.01 -2.17
N LEU A 331 26.31 -3.01 -2.73
CA LEU A 331 25.53 -3.14 -3.96
C LEU A 331 26.44 -3.44 -5.16
N GLU A 332 27.57 -2.74 -5.28
CA GLU A 332 28.54 -2.97 -6.35
C GLU A 332 29.07 -4.41 -6.35
N LYS A 333 29.33 -4.99 -5.17
CA LYS A 333 29.78 -6.38 -5.01
C LYS A 333 28.80 -7.43 -5.55
N ILE A 334 27.52 -7.11 -5.59
CA ILE A 334 26.46 -7.97 -6.15
C ILE A 334 26.02 -7.52 -7.56
N GLY A 335 26.79 -6.62 -8.18
CA GLY A 335 26.56 -6.15 -9.54
C GLY A 335 25.40 -5.16 -9.68
N ILE A 336 25.09 -4.40 -8.63
CA ILE A 336 24.07 -3.34 -8.65
C ILE A 336 24.74 -1.97 -8.60
N ARG A 337 24.42 -1.11 -9.56
CA ARG A 337 24.87 0.30 -9.56
C ARG A 337 23.91 1.14 -8.72
N SER A 338 24.43 2.03 -7.87
CA SER A 338 23.60 2.99 -7.13
C SER A 338 23.65 4.38 -7.75
N ILE A 339 22.49 5.03 -7.81
CA ILE A 339 22.32 6.44 -8.18
C ILE A 339 21.68 7.15 -7.00
N ARG A 340 22.24 8.28 -6.58
CA ARG A 340 21.69 9.10 -5.50
C ARG A 340 21.23 10.42 -6.07
N VAL A 341 19.99 10.80 -5.80
CA VAL A 341 19.37 12.02 -6.30
C VAL A 341 18.97 12.88 -5.12
N SER A 342 19.43 14.12 -5.08
CA SER A 342 19.13 15.00 -3.95
C SER A 342 17.67 15.44 -3.97
N GLY A 343 17.04 15.47 -2.80
CA GLY A 343 15.67 15.95 -2.64
C GLY A 343 15.51 17.42 -3.03
N LYS A 344 16.59 18.21 -2.97
CA LYS A 344 16.59 19.59 -3.48
C LYS A 344 16.43 19.62 -4.99
N ASP A 345 17.22 18.82 -5.71
CA ASP A 345 17.14 18.76 -7.17
C ASP A 345 15.79 18.21 -7.62
N ILE A 346 15.25 17.21 -6.91
CA ILE A 346 13.91 16.66 -7.17
C ILE A 346 12.83 17.73 -6.96
N ALA A 347 12.93 18.54 -5.90
CA ALA A 347 11.97 19.61 -5.66
C ALA A 347 12.06 20.74 -6.69
N GLU A 348 13.26 20.97 -7.24
CA GLU A 348 13.50 21.99 -8.27
C GLU A 348 13.02 21.54 -9.66
N SER A 349 13.39 20.33 -10.09
CA SER A 349 12.98 19.76 -11.38
C SER A 349 13.07 18.22 -11.35
N PRO A 350 11.97 17.51 -11.00
CA PRO A 350 11.97 16.05 -11.03
C PRO A 350 12.15 15.50 -12.46
N VAL A 351 11.74 16.24 -13.51
CA VAL A 351 11.96 15.84 -14.91
C VAL A 351 13.44 15.86 -15.26
N SER A 352 14.19 16.88 -14.84
CA SER A 352 15.64 16.93 -15.05
C SER A 352 16.35 15.79 -14.33
N CYS A 353 15.91 15.44 -13.11
CA CYS A 353 16.43 14.28 -12.38
C CYS A 353 16.15 12.97 -13.11
N ALA A 354 14.92 12.76 -13.60
CA ALA A 354 14.57 11.57 -14.37
C ALA A 354 15.38 11.47 -15.67
N ALA A 355 15.61 12.58 -16.37
CA ALA A 355 16.45 12.61 -17.57
C ALA A 355 17.90 12.20 -17.28
N LYS A 356 18.48 12.69 -16.17
CA LYS A 356 19.83 12.29 -15.74
C LYS A 356 19.91 10.81 -15.40
N ILE A 357 18.91 10.26 -14.69
CA ILE A 357 18.85 8.81 -14.41
C ILE A 357 18.85 8.03 -15.73
N LYS A 358 18.03 8.44 -16.69
CA LYS A 358 17.93 7.79 -18.01
C LYS A 358 19.26 7.82 -18.78
N GLU A 359 19.97 8.95 -18.74
CA GLU A 359 21.29 9.09 -19.35
C GLU A 359 22.30 8.14 -18.70
N ILE A 360 22.36 8.11 -17.37
CA ILE A 360 23.26 7.21 -16.62
C ILE A 360 22.96 5.73 -16.92
N MET A 361 21.69 5.36 -17.06
CA MET A 361 21.29 3.98 -17.41
C MET A 361 21.64 3.58 -18.85
N SER A 362 21.79 4.54 -19.75
CA SER A 362 22.12 4.31 -21.16
C SER A 362 23.62 4.06 -21.39
N HIS A 363 24.43 4.22 -20.34
CA HIS A 363 25.87 3.95 -20.28
C HIS A 363 26.14 2.80 -19.30
#